data_AF-A0A7Y3XTX5-F1
#
_entry.id   AF-A0A7Y3XTX5-F1
#
_cell.length_a   1.000
_cell.length_b   1.000
_cell.length_c   1.000
_cell.angle_alpha   90.00
_cell.angle_beta   90.00
_cell.angle_gamma   90.00
#
_symmetry.space_group_name_H-M   'P 1'
#
loop_
_entity.id
_entity.type
_entity.pdbx_description
1 polymer ?
#
loop_
_entity_poly.entity_id
_entity_poly.type
_entity_poly.pdbx_seq_one_letter_code
_entity_poly.pdbx_strand_id
1 'polypeptide(L)'
;MKHLIYILLFLSNLFLLCKLNAQDKILLLTGKEITGKVLTETEYELKYEYQRKTELREQLIEKYRVFSYTQNGREVVVYKQDSSMGNYLPEEDMKHFIYGEKDADLGYKPTASVIGGVIVGGAAGAYMGYDGGIILIATPFVYTAFQLLPKIKVNVNRVTNKGYLIKENYLYGYERVARSRKVQRSLLSSVIGFGLGFAVSSVIVNNQ
;
A
#
# COMPACT_ATOMS: atom_id res chain seq x y z
N MET A 1 18.42 -6.11 -56.56
CA MET A 1 17.52 -7.18 -56.08
C MET A 1 17.98 -7.83 -54.77
N LYS A 2 19.24 -8.29 -54.66
CA LYS A 2 19.75 -8.94 -53.42
C LYS A 2 19.61 -8.07 -52.16
N HIS A 3 19.90 -6.77 -52.24
CA HIS A 3 19.74 -5.84 -51.11
C HIS A 3 18.28 -5.61 -50.69
N LEU A 4 17.32 -5.69 -51.62
CA LEU A 4 15.89 -5.58 -51.32
C LEU A 4 15.39 -6.79 -50.50
N ILE A 5 15.91 -7.98 -50.83
CA ILE A 5 15.61 -9.24 -50.12
C ILE A 5 16.17 -9.21 -48.70
N TYR A 6 17.39 -8.69 -48.50
CA TYR A 6 17.97 -8.55 -47.15
C TYR A 6 17.21 -7.55 -46.27
N ILE A 7 16.72 -6.45 -46.86
CA ILE A 7 15.87 -5.48 -46.15
C ILE A 7 14.53 -6.13 -45.76
N LEU A 8 13.91 -6.90 -46.66
CA LEU A 8 12.65 -7.59 -46.38
C LEU A 8 12.80 -8.67 -45.29
N LEU A 9 13.91 -9.43 -45.30
CA LEU A 9 14.25 -10.40 -44.26
C LEU A 9 14.58 -9.73 -42.92
N PHE A 10 15.20 -8.55 -42.93
CA PHE A 10 15.45 -7.78 -41.71
C PHE A 10 14.15 -7.23 -41.11
N LEU A 11 13.24 -6.71 -41.93
CA LEU A 11 11.91 -6.25 -41.53
C LEU A 11 11.02 -7.38 -41.02
N SER A 12 11.10 -8.59 -41.60
CA SER A 12 10.34 -9.74 -41.11
C SER A 12 10.84 -10.23 -39.75
N ASN A 13 12.15 -10.15 -39.48
CA ASN A 13 12.73 -10.49 -38.17
C ASN A 13 12.41 -9.43 -37.10
N LEU A 14 12.25 -8.16 -37.48
CA LEU A 14 11.89 -7.08 -36.56
C LEU A 14 10.44 -7.22 -36.04
N PHE A 15 9.53 -7.76 -36.84
CA PHE A 15 8.12 -7.99 -36.46
C PHE A 15 7.93 -9.11 -35.41
N LEU A 16 8.87 -10.06 -35.34
CA LEU A 16 8.83 -11.18 -34.38
C LEU A 16 9.21 -10.78 -32.94
N LEU A 17 9.86 -9.63 -32.75
CA LEU A 17 10.32 -9.16 -31.44
C LEU A 17 9.23 -8.42 -30.63
N CYS A 18 8.05 -8.16 -31.20
CA CYS A 18 7.00 -7.38 -30.55
C CYS A 18 5.94 -8.18 -29.79
N LYS A 19 6.15 -9.47 -29.49
CA LYS A 19 5.32 -10.15 -28.49
C LYS A 19 5.75 -9.73 -27.08
N LEU A 20 5.42 -8.49 -26.73
CA LEU A 20 5.28 -8.07 -25.33
C LEU A 20 4.17 -8.92 -24.73
N ASN A 21 4.54 -10.05 -24.10
CA ASN A 21 3.65 -10.72 -23.16
C ASN A 21 3.49 -9.76 -21.99
N ALA A 22 2.45 -8.91 -22.05
CA ALA A 22 1.97 -8.21 -20.88
C ALA A 22 1.70 -9.30 -19.83
N GLN A 23 2.49 -9.30 -18.75
CA GLN A 23 2.31 -10.26 -17.68
C GLN A 23 0.90 -10.08 -17.11
N ASP A 24 0.19 -11.19 -16.99
CA ASP A 24 -1.09 -11.26 -16.31
C ASP A 24 -0.95 -10.67 -14.89
N LYS A 25 -2.02 -10.03 -14.44
CA LYS A 25 -2.07 -9.34 -13.14
C LYS A 25 -3.37 -9.64 -12.45
N ILE A 26 -3.32 -9.73 -11.13
CA ILE A 26 -4.50 -9.84 -10.26
C ILE A 26 -4.52 -8.61 -9.38
N LEU A 27 -5.57 -7.80 -9.50
CA LEU A 27 -5.81 -6.63 -8.65
C LEU A 27 -6.69 -7.05 -7.48
N LEU A 28 -6.18 -6.89 -6.26
CA LEU A 28 -6.94 -7.18 -5.05
C LEU A 28 -7.84 -6.01 -4.66
N LEU A 29 -8.86 -6.29 -3.85
CA LEU A 29 -9.70 -5.27 -3.21
C LEU A 29 -8.93 -4.31 -2.29
N THR A 30 -7.68 -4.65 -1.94
CA THR A 30 -6.78 -3.79 -1.15
C THR A 30 -5.92 -2.86 -2.01
N GLY A 31 -6.06 -2.91 -3.34
CA GLY A 31 -5.21 -2.19 -4.29
C GLY A 31 -3.82 -2.79 -4.52
N LYS A 32 -3.48 -3.89 -3.83
CA LYS A 32 -2.27 -4.66 -4.13
C LYS A 32 -2.43 -5.39 -5.47
N GLU A 33 -1.39 -5.33 -6.30
CA GLU A 33 -1.30 -6.10 -7.53
C GLU A 33 -0.40 -7.33 -7.34
N ILE A 34 -0.87 -8.48 -7.81
CA ILE A 34 -0.08 -9.71 -7.90
C ILE A 34 0.23 -9.93 -9.38
N THR A 35 1.51 -10.00 -9.72
CA THR A 35 1.96 -10.39 -11.05
C THR A 35 2.03 -11.92 -11.13
N GLY A 36 1.31 -12.52 -12.06
CA GLY A 36 1.25 -13.97 -12.20
C GLY A 36 0.23 -14.42 -13.22
N LYS A 37 0.48 -15.57 -13.85
CA LYS A 37 -0.38 -16.15 -14.88
C LYS A 37 -1.59 -16.82 -14.24
N VAL A 38 -2.79 -16.44 -14.65
CA VAL A 38 -4.02 -17.11 -14.20
C VAL A 38 -4.13 -18.46 -14.91
N LEU A 39 -4.21 -19.54 -14.14
CA LEU A 39 -4.26 -20.92 -14.65
C LEU A 39 -5.68 -21.45 -14.73
N THR A 40 -6.48 -21.26 -13.68
CA THR A 40 -7.84 -21.80 -13.59
C THR A 40 -8.69 -20.88 -12.73
N GLU A 41 -9.93 -20.66 -13.15
CA GLU A 41 -10.96 -19.98 -12.38
C GLU A 41 -12.05 -20.99 -11.98
N THR A 42 -12.35 -21.05 -10.69
CA THR A 42 -13.51 -21.76 -10.16
C THR A 42 -14.57 -20.75 -9.70
N GLU A 43 -15.68 -21.24 -9.16
CA GLU A 43 -16.74 -20.38 -8.62
C GLU A 43 -16.21 -19.45 -7.52
N TYR A 44 -15.35 -19.96 -6.62
CA TYR A 44 -14.91 -19.27 -5.40
C TYR A 44 -13.43 -18.87 -5.41
N GLU A 45 -12.60 -19.46 -6.28
CA GLU A 45 -11.14 -19.32 -6.22
C GLU A 45 -10.53 -19.07 -7.59
N LEU A 46 -9.40 -18.37 -7.59
CA LEU A 46 -8.51 -18.23 -8.73
C LEU A 46 -7.20 -18.95 -8.42
N LYS A 47 -6.81 -19.86 -9.29
CA LYS A 47 -5.49 -20.49 -9.28
C LYS A 47 -4.57 -19.71 -10.20
N TYR A 48 -3.43 -19.27 -9.68
CA TYR A 48 -2.43 -18.54 -10.46
C TYR A 48 -1.02 -19.05 -10.19
N GLU A 49 -0.16 -18.89 -11.18
CA GLU A 49 1.26 -19.16 -11.11
C GLU A 49 2.03 -17.85 -10.98
N TYR A 50 2.95 -17.77 -10.03
CA TYR A 50 3.84 -16.62 -9.88
C TYR A 50 5.30 -17.06 -9.73
N GLN A 51 6.21 -16.18 -10.13
CA GLN A 51 7.63 -16.41 -10.00
C GLN A 51 8.12 -15.99 -8.61
N ARG A 52 8.64 -16.95 -7.84
CA ARG A 52 9.32 -16.70 -6.57
C ARG A 52 10.82 -16.95 -6.73
N LYS A 53 11.59 -15.87 -6.88
CA LYS A 53 13.01 -15.93 -7.23
C LYS A 53 13.21 -16.64 -8.58
N THR A 54 13.60 -17.91 -8.56
CA THR A 54 13.85 -18.76 -9.75
C THR A 54 12.80 -19.84 -9.94
N GLU A 55 11.93 -20.09 -8.95
CA GLU A 55 10.94 -21.15 -8.99
C GLU A 55 9.56 -20.60 -9.38
N LEU A 56 8.85 -21.34 -10.21
CA LEU A 56 7.42 -21.13 -10.44
C LEU A 56 6.64 -21.82 -9.32
N ARG A 57 5.66 -21.10 -8.76
CA ARG A 57 4.78 -21.63 -7.72
C ARG A 57 3.34 -21.32 -8.06
N GLU A 58 2.49 -22.29 -7.79
CA GLU A 58 1.05 -22.13 -7.89
C GLU A 58 0.48 -21.74 -6.53
N GLN A 59 -0.55 -20.89 -6.55
CA GLN A 59 -1.28 -20.49 -5.36
C GLN A 59 -2.75 -20.27 -5.69
N LEU A 60 -3.60 -20.58 -4.71
CA LEU A 60 -5.02 -20.26 -4.73
C LEU A 60 -5.26 -18.92 -4.02
N ILE A 61 -6.16 -18.13 -4.55
CA ILE A 61 -6.70 -16.94 -3.91
C ILE A 61 -8.22 -16.93 -4.05
N GLU A 62 -8.89 -16.55 -2.97
CA GLU A 62 -10.34 -16.50 -2.93
C GLU A 62 -10.86 -15.28 -3.72
N LYS A 63 -11.85 -15.48 -4.57
CA LYS A 63 -12.41 -14.45 -5.46
C LYS A 63 -12.98 -13.26 -4.70
N TYR A 64 -13.49 -13.46 -3.48
CA TYR A 64 -13.99 -12.36 -2.64
C TYR A 64 -12.90 -11.35 -2.26
N ARG A 65 -11.61 -11.66 -2.46
CA ARG A 65 -10.47 -10.75 -2.22
C ARG A 65 -9.97 -10.07 -3.49
N VAL A 66 -10.46 -10.50 -4.65
CA VAL A 66 -9.99 -10.08 -5.97
C VAL A 66 -10.99 -9.10 -6.57
N PHE A 67 -10.50 -7.97 -7.04
CA PHE A 67 -11.29 -7.02 -7.79
C PHE A 67 -11.39 -7.45 -9.26
N SER A 68 -10.24 -7.60 -9.91
CA SER A 68 -10.12 -8.00 -11.31
C SER A 68 -8.86 -8.80 -11.55
N TYR A 69 -8.82 -9.53 -12.65
CA TYR A 69 -7.58 -10.07 -13.19
C TYR A 69 -7.43 -9.69 -14.67
N THR A 70 -6.21 -9.53 -15.13
CA THR A 70 -5.86 -9.30 -16.53
C THR A 70 -5.27 -10.57 -17.09
N GLN A 71 -5.87 -11.10 -18.16
CA GLN A 71 -5.36 -12.24 -18.89
C GLN A 71 -5.26 -11.89 -20.37
N ASN A 72 -4.11 -12.11 -20.99
CA ASN A 72 -3.87 -11.80 -22.41
C ASN A 72 -4.19 -10.32 -22.75
N GLY A 73 -3.92 -9.40 -21.82
CA GLY A 73 -4.20 -7.96 -21.99
C GLY A 73 -5.66 -7.55 -21.81
N ARG A 74 -6.58 -8.48 -21.52
CA ARG A 74 -7.98 -8.19 -21.22
C ARG A 74 -8.24 -8.24 -19.72
N GLU A 75 -8.77 -7.14 -19.17
CA GLU A 75 -9.26 -7.10 -17.79
C GLU A 75 -10.62 -7.82 -17.69
N VAL A 76 -10.73 -8.72 -16.72
CA VAL A 76 -11.96 -9.40 -16.30
C VAL A 76 -12.23 -8.99 -14.85
N VAL A 77 -13.34 -8.28 -14.64
CA VAL A 77 -13.75 -7.85 -13.30
C VAL A 77 -14.52 -8.98 -12.62
N VAL A 78 -14.04 -9.37 -11.44
CA VAL A 78 -14.60 -10.44 -10.62
C VAL A 78 -15.53 -9.88 -9.55
N TYR A 79 -15.22 -8.67 -9.07
CA TYR A 79 -16.03 -7.96 -8.09
C TYR A 79 -17.43 -7.69 -8.63
N LYS A 80 -18.43 -7.96 -7.79
CA LYS A 80 -19.82 -7.57 -8.03
C LYS A 80 -20.37 -6.96 -6.74
N GLN A 81 -21.20 -5.93 -6.91
CA GLN A 81 -21.97 -5.38 -5.81
C GLN A 81 -22.97 -6.44 -5.34
N ASP A 82 -22.82 -6.87 -4.10
CA ASP A 82 -23.67 -7.86 -3.45
C ASP A 82 -23.65 -7.59 -1.94
N SER A 83 -24.75 -7.03 -1.44
CA SER A 83 -24.91 -6.71 -0.03
C SER A 83 -24.92 -7.94 0.88
N SER A 84 -25.27 -9.13 0.35
CA SER A 84 -25.24 -10.38 1.12
C SER A 84 -23.80 -10.83 1.43
N MET A 85 -22.84 -10.43 0.58
CA MET A 85 -21.41 -10.69 0.74
C MET A 85 -20.63 -9.53 1.38
N GLY A 86 -21.32 -8.45 1.78
CA GLY A 86 -20.68 -7.24 2.30
C GLY A 86 -20.08 -6.31 1.22
N ASN A 87 -20.38 -6.55 -0.05
CA ASN A 87 -19.93 -5.74 -1.18
C ASN A 87 -20.95 -4.63 -1.48
N TYR A 88 -20.84 -3.51 -0.77
CA TYR A 88 -21.83 -2.43 -0.85
C TYR A 88 -21.62 -1.43 -1.99
N LEU A 89 -20.40 -1.30 -2.50
CA LEU A 89 -20.08 -0.30 -3.52
C LEU A 89 -20.40 -0.83 -4.94
N PRO A 90 -20.91 0.01 -5.84
CA PRO A 90 -20.89 -0.28 -7.26
C PRO A 90 -19.48 -0.58 -7.76
N GLU A 91 -19.35 -1.33 -8.85
CA GLU A 91 -18.06 -1.73 -9.42
C GLU A 91 -17.14 -0.54 -9.69
N GLU A 92 -17.66 0.50 -10.35
CA GLU A 92 -16.89 1.72 -10.66
C GLU A 92 -16.41 2.42 -9.38
N ASP A 93 -17.28 2.51 -8.37
CA ASP A 93 -16.96 3.14 -7.09
C ASP A 93 -15.91 2.35 -6.31
N MET A 94 -16.01 1.02 -6.30
CA MET A 94 -15.01 0.14 -5.72
C MET A 94 -13.66 0.28 -6.44
N LYS A 95 -13.66 0.40 -7.78
CA LYS A 95 -12.43 0.64 -8.56
C LYS A 95 -11.73 1.93 -8.13
N HIS A 96 -12.49 3.01 -7.98
CA HIS A 96 -11.97 4.28 -7.51
C HIS A 96 -11.43 4.17 -6.07
N PHE A 97 -12.16 3.51 -5.18
CA PHE A 97 -11.73 3.24 -3.81
C PHE A 97 -10.38 2.53 -3.76
N ILE A 98 -10.24 1.42 -4.50
CA ILE A 98 -9.00 0.63 -4.64
C ILE A 98 -7.84 1.49 -5.15
N TYR A 99 -8.06 2.32 -6.18
CA TYR A 99 -7.00 3.21 -6.66
C TYR A 99 -6.60 4.27 -5.63
N GLY A 100 -7.54 4.77 -4.83
CA GLY A 100 -7.24 5.63 -3.70
C GLY A 100 -6.33 4.95 -2.69
N GLU A 101 -6.64 3.71 -2.31
CA GLU A 101 -5.82 2.90 -1.40
C GLU A 101 -4.40 2.70 -1.93
N LYS A 102 -4.30 2.32 -3.22
CA LYS A 102 -3.02 2.07 -3.89
C LYS A 102 -2.14 3.32 -3.91
N ASP A 103 -2.69 4.46 -4.28
CA ASP A 103 -1.95 5.73 -4.33
C ASP A 103 -1.53 6.20 -2.94
N ALA A 104 -2.35 5.97 -1.91
CA ALA A 104 -1.96 6.23 -0.53
C ALA A 104 -0.84 5.28 -0.06
N ASP A 105 -0.92 3.99 -0.39
CA ASP A 105 0.08 3.00 -0.01
C ASP A 105 1.47 3.33 -0.60
N LEU A 106 1.50 3.73 -1.86
CA LEU A 106 2.73 4.09 -2.56
C LEU A 106 3.24 5.49 -2.18
N GLY A 107 2.34 6.47 -2.06
CA GLY A 107 2.68 7.89 -2.03
C GLY A 107 2.69 8.55 -0.64
N TYR A 108 1.87 8.07 0.31
CA TYR A 108 1.65 8.75 1.58
C TYR A 108 2.81 8.55 2.57
N LYS A 109 3.33 9.66 3.09
CA LYS A 109 4.40 9.67 4.09
C LYS A 109 4.04 10.63 5.24
N PRO A 110 3.78 10.15 6.47
CA PRO A 110 3.39 10.98 7.61
C PRO A 110 4.62 11.57 8.33
N THR A 111 5.53 12.23 7.60
CA THR A 111 6.84 12.67 8.15
C THR A 111 6.70 13.58 9.36
N ALA A 112 5.77 14.54 9.34
CA ALA A 112 5.55 15.44 10.48
C ALA A 112 5.10 14.68 11.74
N SER A 113 4.21 13.70 11.60
CA SER A 113 3.76 12.85 12.71
C SER A 113 4.86 11.93 13.23
N VAL A 114 5.81 11.52 12.37
CA VAL A 114 6.98 10.74 12.79
C VAL A 114 7.95 11.60 13.60
N ILE A 115 8.29 12.79 13.10
CA ILE A 115 9.19 13.72 13.80
C ILE A 115 8.59 14.13 15.14
N GLY A 116 7.30 14.49 15.15
CA GLY A 116 6.59 14.83 16.38
C GLY A 116 6.54 13.66 17.37
N GLY A 117 6.36 12.43 16.88
CA GLY A 117 6.38 11.24 17.72
C GLY A 117 7.73 11.04 18.41
N VAL A 118 8.84 11.14 17.67
CA VAL A 118 10.18 11.04 18.25
C VAL A 118 10.41 12.12 19.30
N ILE A 119 10.04 13.38 19.04
CA ILE A 119 10.24 14.50 19.97
C ILE A 119 9.41 14.31 21.25
N VAL A 120 8.10 14.07 21.10
CA VAL A 120 7.18 13.93 22.25
C VAL A 120 7.51 12.69 23.06
N GLY A 121 7.76 11.56 22.39
CA GLY A 121 8.20 10.33 23.04
C GLY A 121 9.52 10.53 23.76
N GLY A 122 10.53 11.09 23.10
CA GLY A 122 11.86 11.33 23.67
C GLY A 122 11.85 12.23 24.88
N ALA A 123 11.09 13.33 24.86
CA ALA A 123 10.93 14.20 26.02
C ALA A 123 10.30 13.45 27.22
N ALA A 124 9.25 12.68 26.96
CA ALA A 124 8.58 11.90 28.00
C ALA A 124 9.47 10.78 28.57
N GLY A 125 10.20 10.07 27.71
CA GLY A 125 11.16 9.05 28.11
C GLY A 125 12.30 9.63 28.94
N ALA A 126 12.86 10.76 28.49
CA ALA A 126 13.93 11.43 29.22
C ALA A 126 13.47 11.90 30.60
N TYR A 127 12.30 12.54 30.70
CA TYR A 127 11.74 12.93 32.00
C TYR A 127 11.55 11.72 32.94
N MET A 128 11.01 10.62 32.42
CA MET A 128 10.85 9.39 33.21
C MET A 128 12.20 8.79 33.63
N GLY A 129 13.22 8.82 32.78
CA GLY A 129 14.56 8.36 33.11
C GLY A 129 15.27 9.25 34.15
N TYR A 130 14.86 10.51 34.28
CA TYR A 130 15.38 11.46 35.26
C TYR A 130 14.71 11.33 36.63
N ASP A 131 13.38 11.37 36.68
CA ASP A 131 12.58 11.43 37.91
C ASP A 131 12.18 10.03 38.45
N GLY A 132 12.33 8.98 37.64
CA GLY A 132 11.93 7.61 37.99
C GLY A 132 10.42 7.36 37.99
N GLY A 133 9.60 8.38 37.69
CA GLY A 133 8.14 8.29 37.67
C GLY A 133 7.57 7.58 36.43
N ILE A 134 6.73 6.56 36.63
CA ILE A 134 6.15 5.69 35.57
C ILE A 134 5.02 6.38 34.78
N ILE A 135 4.53 7.54 35.22
CA ILE A 135 3.28 8.14 34.73
C ILE A 135 3.28 8.46 33.23
N LEU A 136 4.46 8.62 32.62
CA LEU A 136 4.63 9.01 31.22
C LEU A 136 4.66 7.84 30.23
N ILE A 137 4.54 6.58 30.69
CA ILE A 137 4.53 5.40 29.81
C ILE A 137 3.35 5.40 28.81
N ALA A 138 2.25 6.09 29.14
CA ALA A 138 1.08 6.23 28.27
C ALA A 138 1.29 7.23 27.11
N THR A 139 2.36 8.03 27.13
CA THR A 139 2.59 9.12 26.18
C THR A 139 2.51 8.69 24.70
N PRO A 140 3.11 7.55 24.27
CA PRO A 140 2.99 7.09 22.88
C PRO A 140 1.54 6.89 22.42
N PHE A 141 0.67 6.40 23.29
CA PHE A 141 -0.75 6.18 23.00
C PHE A 141 -1.51 7.49 22.92
N VAL A 142 -1.27 8.39 23.88
CA VAL A 142 -1.88 9.74 23.90
C VAL A 142 -1.50 10.51 22.64
N TYR A 143 -0.21 10.54 22.29
CA TYR A 143 0.28 11.19 21.06
C TYR A 143 -0.39 10.62 19.81
N THR A 144 -0.51 9.29 19.73
CA THR A 144 -1.14 8.61 18.60
C THR A 144 -2.63 8.93 18.49
N ALA A 145 -3.35 9.00 19.62
CA ALA A 145 -4.75 9.42 19.64
C ALA A 145 -4.91 10.86 19.12
N PHE A 146 -4.03 11.78 19.50
CA PHE A 146 -4.01 13.13 18.95
C PHE A 146 -3.79 13.16 17.44
N GLN A 147 -3.04 12.21 16.86
CA GLN A 147 -2.84 12.14 15.41
C GLN A 147 -4.12 11.78 14.62
N LEU A 148 -5.19 11.33 15.28
CA LEU A 148 -6.48 11.05 14.64
C LEU A 148 -7.27 12.33 14.31
N LEU A 149 -7.03 13.43 15.03
CA LEU A 149 -7.81 14.67 14.89
C LEU A 149 -7.55 15.40 13.55
N PRO A 150 -6.29 15.59 13.09
CA PRO A 150 -6.05 16.34 11.86
C PRO A 150 -6.51 15.56 10.63
N LYS A 151 -7.27 16.24 9.76
CA LYS A 151 -7.67 15.71 8.45
C LYS A 151 -6.47 15.38 7.58
N ILE A 152 -6.60 14.31 6.79
CA ILE A 152 -5.56 13.90 5.85
C ILE A 152 -5.72 14.67 4.55
N LYS A 153 -4.63 15.26 4.08
CA LYS A 153 -4.58 15.95 2.78
C LYS A 153 -3.92 15.03 1.76
N VAL A 154 -4.58 14.87 0.60
CA VAL A 154 -4.05 14.12 -0.53
C VAL A 154 -2.91 14.90 -1.17
N ASN A 155 -1.79 14.24 -1.45
CA ASN A 155 -0.70 14.84 -2.20
C ASN A 155 -0.94 14.70 -3.71
N VAL A 156 -1.44 15.75 -4.35
CA VAL A 156 -1.78 15.82 -5.78
C VAL A 156 -0.59 15.51 -6.70
N ASN A 157 0.65 15.65 -6.23
CA ASN A 157 1.84 15.36 -7.03
C ASN A 157 2.24 13.88 -7.00
N ARG A 158 1.60 13.07 -6.16
CA ARG A 158 1.89 11.63 -5.98
C ARG A 158 0.72 10.72 -6.32
N VAL A 159 -0.35 11.27 -6.91
CA VAL A 159 -1.46 10.47 -7.42
C VAL A 159 -1.19 10.03 -8.84
N THR A 160 -1.61 8.82 -9.17
CA THR A 160 -1.43 8.23 -10.50
C THR A 160 -2.30 8.95 -11.53
N ASN A 161 -3.54 9.30 -11.16
CA ASN A 161 -4.47 10.02 -12.03
C ASN A 161 -5.19 11.14 -11.28
N LYS A 162 -4.94 12.39 -11.68
CA LYS A 162 -5.56 13.59 -11.07
C LYS A 162 -7.09 13.63 -11.28
N GLY A 163 -7.60 12.99 -12.33
CA GLY A 163 -9.03 12.89 -12.60
C GLY A 163 -9.79 12.09 -11.53
N TYR A 164 -9.11 11.33 -10.67
CA TYR A 164 -9.76 10.64 -9.56
C TYR A 164 -9.95 11.49 -8.31
N LEU A 165 -9.33 12.68 -8.23
CA LEU A 165 -9.44 13.56 -7.07
C LEU A 165 -10.85 14.13 -6.87
N ILE A 166 -11.69 14.13 -7.93
CA ILE A 166 -13.10 14.52 -7.85
C ILE A 166 -14.00 13.37 -7.38
N LYS A 167 -13.50 12.14 -7.35
CA LYS A 167 -14.27 10.94 -7.04
C LYS A 167 -14.24 10.71 -5.53
N GLU A 168 -15.41 10.70 -4.90
CA GLU A 168 -15.51 10.61 -3.44
C GLU A 168 -14.94 9.29 -2.90
N ASN A 169 -15.29 8.16 -3.52
CA ASN A 169 -14.80 6.83 -3.12
C ASN A 169 -13.29 6.70 -3.22
N TYR A 170 -12.65 7.37 -4.19
CA TYR A 170 -11.20 7.45 -4.27
C TYR A 170 -10.59 8.17 -3.05
N LEU A 171 -11.18 9.30 -2.64
CA LEU A 171 -10.71 10.04 -1.46
C LEU A 171 -10.87 9.21 -0.18
N TYR A 172 -11.98 8.47 -0.03
CA TYR A 172 -12.18 7.56 1.10
C TYR A 172 -11.14 6.43 1.14
N GLY A 173 -10.86 5.78 0.01
CA GLY A 173 -9.83 4.75 -0.07
C GLY A 173 -8.44 5.30 0.29
N TYR A 174 -8.10 6.48 -0.24
CA TYR A 174 -6.85 7.15 0.08
C TYR A 174 -6.74 7.47 1.58
N GLU A 175 -7.79 8.04 2.17
CA GLU A 175 -7.82 8.40 3.58
C GLU A 175 -7.69 7.17 4.49
N ARG A 176 -8.35 6.05 4.17
CA ARG A 176 -8.30 4.81 4.95
C ARG A 176 -6.86 4.33 5.15
N VAL A 177 -6.11 4.18 4.06
CA VAL A 177 -4.72 3.71 4.10
C VAL A 177 -3.79 4.76 4.70
N ALA A 178 -3.94 6.03 4.31
CA ALA A 178 -3.11 7.11 4.83
C ALA A 178 -3.26 7.26 6.35
N ARG A 179 -4.47 7.13 6.89
CA ARG A 179 -4.76 7.21 8.32
C ARG A 179 -4.12 6.06 9.08
N SER A 180 -4.29 4.84 8.58
CA SER A 180 -3.64 3.66 9.15
C SER A 180 -2.11 3.82 9.21
N ARG A 181 -1.48 4.25 8.10
CA ARG A 181 -0.03 4.51 8.06
C ARG A 181 0.41 5.61 9.01
N LYS A 182 -0.37 6.69 9.13
CA LYS A 182 -0.10 7.80 10.06
C LYS A 182 -0.07 7.30 11.50
N VAL A 183 -1.11 6.57 11.92
CA VAL A 183 -1.28 6.02 13.27
C VAL A 183 -0.16 5.03 13.61
N GLN A 184 0.11 4.06 12.74
CA GLN A 184 1.14 3.05 12.97
C GLN A 184 2.54 3.68 13.08
N ARG A 185 2.88 4.60 12.17
CA ARG A 185 4.20 5.26 12.18
C ARG A 185 4.35 6.25 13.31
N SER A 186 3.31 7.00 13.68
CA SER A 186 3.36 7.90 14.84
C SER A 186 3.60 7.13 16.12
N LEU A 187 2.86 6.02 16.33
CA LEU A 187 3.02 5.16 17.49
C LEU A 187 4.44 4.61 17.57
N LEU A 188 4.90 3.94 16.49
CA LEU A 188 6.24 3.36 16.43
C LEU A 188 7.32 4.40 16.71
N SER A 189 7.23 5.57 16.06
CA SER A 189 8.21 6.65 16.25
C SER A 189 8.23 7.20 17.68
N SER A 190 7.07 7.31 18.32
CA SER A 190 6.97 7.78 19.70
C SER A 190 7.48 6.76 20.72
N VAL A 191 7.25 5.47 20.49
CA VAL A 191 7.84 4.40 21.31
C VAL A 191 9.36 4.39 21.18
N ILE A 192 9.89 4.51 19.95
CA ILE A 192 11.35 4.58 19.72
C ILE A 192 11.94 5.82 20.39
N GLY A 193 11.31 6.99 20.21
CA GLY A 193 11.72 8.23 20.86
C GLY A 193 11.76 8.07 22.38
N PHE A 194 10.70 7.51 22.96
CA PHE A 194 10.59 7.25 24.39
C PHE A 194 11.71 6.37 24.93
N GLY A 195 11.96 5.23 24.28
CA GLY A 195 13.05 4.32 24.70
C GLY A 195 14.42 4.99 24.64
N LEU A 196 14.70 5.76 23.59
CA LEU A 196 15.95 6.50 23.45
C LEU A 196 16.09 7.60 24.51
N GLY A 197 15.04 8.40 24.72
CA GLY A 197 15.05 9.46 25.74
C GLY A 197 15.28 8.89 27.14
N PHE A 198 14.59 7.81 27.48
CA PHE A 198 14.76 7.11 28.76
C PHE A 198 16.19 6.61 28.94
N ALA A 199 16.71 5.87 27.96
CA ALA A 199 18.07 5.32 28.04
C ALA A 199 19.13 6.42 28.21
N VAL A 200 19.04 7.50 27.43
CA VAL A 200 19.97 8.63 27.53
C VAL A 200 19.90 9.27 28.91
N SER A 201 18.70 9.56 29.42
CA SER A 201 18.55 10.20 30.73
C SER A 201 19.00 9.30 31.87
N SER A 202 18.67 8.01 31.85
CA SER A 202 19.09 7.08 32.90
C SER A 202 20.60 6.90 32.95
N VAL A 203 21.29 6.93 31.80
CA VAL A 203 22.78 6.93 31.77
C VAL A 203 23.34 8.20 32.39
N ILE A 204 22.72 9.36 32.13
CA ILE A 204 23.17 10.64 32.71
C ILE A 204 23.01 10.61 34.23
N VAL A 205 21.86 10.16 34.74
CA VAL A 205 21.58 10.08 36.18
C VAL A 205 22.51 9.08 36.88
N ASN A 206 22.76 7.91 36.29
CA ASN A 206 23.63 6.89 36.89
C ASN A 206 25.11 7.29 36.96
N ASN A 207 25.54 8.29 36.17
CA ASN A 207 26.91 8.79 36.14
C ASN A 207 27.10 10.03 37.04
N GLN A 208 26.06 10.50 37.74
CA GLN A 208 26.12 11.56 38.75
C GLN A 208 26.20 10.95 40.14
#